data_AF-A0A2N2QD58-F1
#
_entry.id   AF-A0A2N2QD58-F1
#
_cell.length_a   1.000
_cell.length_b   1.000
_cell.length_c   1.000
_cell.angle_alpha   90.00
_cell.angle_beta   90.00
_cell.angle_gamma   90.00
#
_symmetry.space_group_name_H-M   'P 1'
#
loop_
_entity.id
_entity.type
_entity.pdbx_description
1 polymer ?
#
loop_
_entity_poly.entity_id
_entity_poly.type
_entity_poly.pdbx_seq_one_letter_code
_entity_poly.pdbx_strand_id
1 'polypeptide(L)'
;MATLGDWSDHDNKKYVGKLDRIYVSMTEYYEVGYFIDHYLKNHNYLVSNENRDKVTAALEKYPGKAPFKRDELNQYLDSYWKK
;
A
#
# COMPACT_ATOMS: atom_id res chain seq x y z
N MET A 1 17.56 -8.71 -7.91
CA MET A 1 17.18 -7.85 -6.76
C MET A 1 16.12 -6.92 -7.28
N ALA A 2 14.86 -7.13 -6.91
CA ALA A 2 13.77 -6.26 -7.37
C ALA A 2 13.97 -4.89 -6.72
N THR A 3 14.34 -3.89 -7.52
CA THR A 3 14.45 -2.51 -7.06
C THR A 3 13.06 -2.07 -6.68
N LEU A 4 12.89 -1.80 -5.40
CA LEU A 4 11.67 -1.27 -4.82
C LEU A 4 11.20 -0.02 -5.59
N GLY A 5 10.06 -0.16 -6.29
CA GLY A 5 9.23 0.91 -6.82
C GLY A 5 9.86 1.88 -7.83
N ASP A 6 9.86 1.51 -9.12
CA ASP A 6 9.90 2.52 -10.20
C ASP A 6 8.50 3.13 -10.35
N TRP A 7 8.21 4.13 -9.52
CA TRP A 7 6.95 4.90 -9.51
C TRP A 7 6.92 6.03 -10.56
N SER A 8 7.93 6.07 -11.42
CA SER A 8 8.17 7.12 -12.42
C SER A 8 7.26 6.99 -13.65
N ASP A 9 6.73 5.79 -13.89
CA ASP A 9 5.79 5.50 -14.97
C ASP A 9 4.36 5.71 -14.45
N HIS A 10 3.60 6.61 -15.09
CA HIS A 10 2.22 6.98 -14.70
C HIS A 10 1.25 5.78 -14.75
N ASP A 11 1.69 4.63 -15.28
CA ASP A 11 0.99 3.35 -15.19
C ASP A 11 1.36 2.68 -13.84
N ASN A 12 0.57 3.00 -12.81
CA ASN A 12 0.68 2.53 -11.42
C ASN A 12 0.47 0.99 -11.26
N LYS A 13 0.80 0.19 -12.29
CA LYS A 13 0.64 -1.26 -12.36
C LYS A 13 1.86 -2.04 -11.87
N LYS A 14 2.93 -1.38 -11.44
CA LYS A 14 4.19 -2.04 -11.02
C LYS A 14 4.36 -2.12 -9.51
N TYR A 15 3.30 -2.39 -8.76
CA TYR A 15 3.48 -2.91 -7.41
C TYR A 15 4.09 -4.32 -7.50
N VAL A 16 5.37 -4.46 -7.17
CA VAL A 16 6.11 -5.74 -7.17
C VAL A 16 6.18 -6.28 -5.75
N GLY A 17 5.03 -6.51 -5.12
CA GLY A 17 4.95 -7.07 -3.78
C GLY A 17 3.94 -8.21 -3.68
N LYS A 18 3.82 -8.81 -2.49
CA LYS A 18 2.93 -9.97 -2.24
C LYS A 18 1.43 -9.68 -2.34
N LEU A 19 1.02 -8.42 -2.24
CA LEU A 19 -0.38 -8.02 -2.33
C LEU A 19 -0.80 -7.81 -3.78
N ASP A 20 -1.79 -8.59 -4.24
CA ASP A 20 -2.40 -8.41 -5.57
C ASP A 20 -3.53 -7.36 -5.52
N ARG A 21 -4.40 -7.43 -4.49
CA ARG A 21 -5.61 -6.62 -4.37
C ARG A 21 -5.94 -6.31 -2.91
N ILE A 22 -6.46 -5.11 -2.68
CA ILE A 22 -6.93 -4.65 -1.38
C ILE A 22 -8.44 -4.49 -1.42
N TYR A 23 -9.16 -5.32 -0.66
CA TYR A 23 -10.61 -5.31 -0.63
C TYR A 23 -11.10 -4.16 0.24
N VAL A 24 -11.87 -3.26 -0.37
CA VAL A 24 -12.56 -2.17 0.33
C VAL A 24 -13.93 -2.65 0.78
N SER A 25 -14.59 -3.43 -0.08
CA SER A 25 -15.89 -4.06 0.13
C SER A 25 -15.84 -5.52 -0.34
N MET A 26 -16.94 -6.25 -0.22
CA MET A 26 -17.05 -7.63 -0.73
C MET A 26 -16.91 -7.72 -2.27
N THR A 27 -17.23 -6.65 -2.98
CA THR A 27 -17.20 -6.57 -4.46
C THR A 27 -16.23 -5.54 -5.01
N GLU A 28 -15.69 -4.68 -4.16
CA GLU A 28 -14.82 -3.57 -4.57
C GLU A 28 -13.41 -3.78 -4.01
N TYR A 29 -12.43 -3.66 -4.89
CA TYR A 29 -11.03 -3.72 -4.53
C TYR A 29 -10.28 -2.52 -5.09
N TYR A 30 -9.29 -2.07 -4.34
CA TYR A 30 -8.29 -1.11 -4.79
C TYR A 30 -7.03 -1.83 -5.22
N GLU A 31 -6.42 -1.30 -6.27
CA GLU A 31 -5.04 -1.58 -6.60
C GLU A 31 -4.14 -1.08 -5.48
N VAL A 32 -3.07 -1.83 -5.19
CA VAL A 32 -2.17 -1.51 -4.07
C VAL A 32 -1.56 -0.12 -4.22
N GLY A 33 -1.12 0.25 -5.43
CA GLY A 33 -0.58 1.57 -5.71
C GLY A 33 -1.60 2.69 -5.43
N TYR A 34 -2.87 2.50 -5.80
CA TYR A 34 -3.93 3.48 -5.52
C TYR A 34 -4.18 3.61 -4.01
N PHE A 35 -4.25 2.48 -3.30
CA PHE A 35 -4.41 2.47 -1.86
C PHE A 35 -3.29 3.22 -1.14
N ILE A 36 -2.03 2.99 -1.53
CA ILE A 36 -0.87 3.65 -0.91
C ILE A 36 -0.96 5.17 -1.09
N ASP A 37 -1.25 5.63 -2.30
CA ASP A 37 -1.44 7.06 -2.59
C ASP A 37 -2.58 7.66 -1.76
N HIS A 38 -3.70 6.95 -1.69
CA HIS A 38 -4.86 7.35 -0.93
C HIS A 38 -4.57 7.42 0.56
N TYR A 39 -3.85 6.44 1.11
CA TYR A 39 -3.42 6.41 2.51
C TYR A 39 -2.54 7.62 2.84
N LEU A 40 -1.51 7.88 2.03
CA LEU A 40 -0.62 9.01 2.23
C LEU A 40 -1.39 10.34 2.21
N LYS A 41 -2.26 10.55 1.21
CA LYS A 41 -3.11 11.75 1.12
C LYS A 41 -4.04 11.89 2.32
N ASN A 42 -4.71 10.82 2.74
CA ASN A 42 -5.66 10.85 3.86
C ASN A 42 -4.98 11.19 5.19
N HIS A 43 -3.72 10.74 5.37
CA HIS A 43 -2.93 11.04 6.56
C HIS A 43 -2.08 12.32 6.45
N ASN A 44 -2.30 13.17 5.43
CA ASN A 44 -1.53 14.39 5.16
C ASN A 44 -0.01 14.15 4.97
N TYR A 45 0.38 12.96 4.53
CA TYR A 45 1.75 12.67 4.13
C TYR A 45 2.00 13.06 2.67
N LEU A 46 3.23 13.46 2.39
CA LEU A 46 3.65 13.79 1.03
C LEU A 46 3.71 12.53 0.18
N VAL A 47 3.07 12.55 -0.98
CA VAL A 47 3.07 11.44 -1.94
C VAL A 47 4.38 11.42 -2.70
N SER A 48 5.41 10.90 -2.05
CA SER A 48 6.74 10.69 -2.62
C SER A 48 7.04 9.21 -2.75
N ASN A 49 7.92 8.86 -3.68
CA ASN A 49 8.40 7.50 -3.88
C ASN A 49 8.95 6.90 -2.58
N GLU A 50 9.67 7.68 -1.77
CA GLU A 50 10.16 7.23 -0.45
C GLU A 50 9.03 6.84 0.52
N ASN A 51 7.95 7.62 0.59
CA ASN A 51 6.84 7.31 1.48
C ASN A 51 6.01 6.14 0.95
N ARG A 52 5.82 6.08 -0.36
CA ARG A 52 5.18 4.93 -1.01
C ARG A 52 5.99 3.65 -0.78
N ASP A 53 7.31 3.75 -0.79
CA ASP A 53 8.21 2.65 -0.49
C ASP A 53 8.09 2.17 0.95
N LYS A 54 8.07 3.10 1.91
CA LYS A 54 7.83 2.78 3.33
C LYS A 54 6.51 2.05 3.54
N VAL A 55 5.43 2.54 2.94
CA VAL A 55 4.12 1.88 3.02
C VAL A 55 4.18 0.51 2.37
N THR A 56 4.78 0.39 1.18
CA THR A 56 4.95 -0.88 0.47
C THR A 56 5.71 -1.91 1.31
N ALA A 57 6.86 -1.53 1.84
CA ALA A 57 7.70 -2.39 2.67
C ALA A 57 7.00 -2.81 3.98
N ALA A 58 6.17 -1.94 4.56
CA ALA A 58 5.33 -2.29 5.70
C ALA A 58 4.26 -3.32 5.29
N LEU A 59 3.56 -3.09 4.19
CA LEU A 59 2.56 -4.00 3.66
C LEU A 59 3.14 -5.38 3.30
N GLU A 60 4.36 -5.44 2.75
CA GLU A 60 5.04 -6.71 2.46
C GLU A 60 5.39 -7.52 3.72
N LYS A 61 5.60 -6.83 4.84
CA LYS A 61 5.85 -7.44 6.16
C LYS A 61 4.56 -7.79 6.89
N TYR A 62 3.40 -7.43 6.35
CA TYR A 62 2.12 -7.73 6.97
C TYR A 62 1.90 -9.26 7.01
N PRO A 63 1.75 -9.88 8.20
CA PRO A 63 1.62 -11.33 8.33
C PRO A 63 0.22 -11.84 8.00
N GLY A 64 -0.73 -10.96 7.66
CA GLY A 64 -2.10 -11.35 7.33
C GLY A 64 -2.19 -12.19 6.06
N LYS A 65 -3.31 -12.91 5.92
CA LYS A 65 -3.64 -13.67 4.71
C LYS A 65 -4.74 -12.96 3.93
N ALA A 66 -4.73 -13.16 2.61
CA ALA A 66 -5.81 -12.70 1.75
C ALA A 66 -7.18 -13.27 2.20
N PRO A 67 -8.28 -12.51 2.05
CA PRO A 67 -8.38 -11.20 1.42
C PRO A 67 -7.87 -10.06 2.31
N PHE A 68 -6.97 -9.24 1.77
CA PHE A 68 -6.43 -8.08 2.50
C PHE A 68 -7.47 -6.96 2.51
N LYS A 69 -8.07 -6.69 3.68
CA LYS A 69 -9.06 -5.61 3.81
C LYS A 69 -8.36 -4.27 3.97
N ARG A 70 -8.89 -3.23 3.33
CA ARG A 70 -8.42 -1.84 3.49
C ARG A 70 -8.34 -1.44 4.95
N ASP A 71 -9.34 -1.80 5.73
CA ASP A 71 -9.44 -1.44 7.15
C ASP A 71 -8.30 -2.04 7.98
N GLU A 72 -8.02 -3.34 7.81
CA GLU A 72 -6.93 -4.03 8.51
C GLU A 72 -5.56 -3.48 8.12
N LEU A 73 -5.36 -3.18 6.83
CA LEU A 73 -4.12 -2.56 6.34
C LEU A 73 -3.95 -1.15 6.89
N ASN A 74 -5.02 -0.35 6.94
CA ASN A 74 -4.98 0.99 7.55
C ASN A 74 -4.61 0.91 9.03
N GLN A 75 -5.22 0.00 9.80
CA GLN A 75 -4.90 -0.16 11.22
C GLN A 75 -3.45 -0.61 11.45
N TYR A 76 -2.96 -1.52 10.61
CA TYR A 76 -1.58 -1.96 10.65
C TYR A 76 -0.61 -0.83 10.31
N LEU A 77 -0.89 -0.07 9.25
CA LEU A 77 -0.09 1.08 8.85
C LEU A 77 -0.12 2.19 9.90
N ASP A 78 -1.28 2.53 10.46
CA ASP A 78 -1.37 3.53 11.54
C ASP A 78 -0.49 3.12 12.72
N SER A 79 -0.56 1.84 13.13
CA SER A 79 0.31 1.30 14.19
C SER A 79 1.80 1.32 13.82
N TYR A 80 2.13 1.12 12.54
CA TYR A 80 3.51 1.14 12.04
C TYR A 80 4.09 2.57 11.97
N TRP A 81 3.28 3.55 11.58
CA TRP A 81 3.69 4.96 11.39
C TRP A 81 3.67 5.77 12.69
N LYS A 82 2.88 5.37 13.69
CA LYS A 82 2.74 6.06 14.99
C LYS A 82 3.84 5.72 15.99
N LYS A 83 4.82 4.90 15.59
CA LYS A 83 5.93 4.42 16.42
C LYS A 83 7.24 5.05 15.98
#